data_AF-A0A3N5LMY7-F1
#
_entry.id   AF-A0A3N5LMY7-F1
#
_cell.length_a   1.000
_cell.length_b   1.000
_cell.length_c   1.000
_cell.angle_alpha   90.00
_cell.angle_beta   90.00
_cell.angle_gamma   90.00
#
_symmetry.space_group_name_H-M   'P 1'
#
loop_
_entity.id
_entity.type
_entity.pdbx_description
1 polymer ?
#
loop_
_entity_poly.entity_id
_entity_poly.type
_entity_poly.pdbx_seq_one_letter_code
_entity_poly.pdbx_strand_id
1 'polypeptide(L)'
;MPTTERDQLLERVTRDPAIQLGRPVIRGTRVPVARIVGALSAGASHAELREDYGLVDEDIRAALAFAAKTLDETEIHTLPAAANLQEVAAAEGSG
;
A
#
# COMPACT_ATOMS: atom_id res chain seq x y z
N MET A 1 -5.79 26.16 8.02
CA MET A 1 -6.68 25.26 7.26
C MET A 1 -7.09 24.15 8.21
N PRO A 2 -8.38 23.84 8.41
CA PRO A 2 -8.74 22.67 9.21
C PRO A 2 -8.27 21.41 8.47
N THR A 3 -7.44 20.62 9.14
CA THR A 3 -6.98 19.31 8.68
C THR A 3 -8.20 18.39 8.55
N THR A 4 -8.39 17.77 7.39
CA THR A 4 -9.56 16.89 7.15
C THR A 4 -9.47 15.68 8.08
N GLU A 5 -10.59 15.08 8.48
CA GLU A 5 -10.59 13.83 9.28
C GLU A 5 -9.68 12.75 8.66
N ARG A 6 -9.65 12.67 7.33
CA ARG A 6 -8.78 11.76 6.59
C ARG A 6 -7.28 12.04 6.79
N ASP A 7 -6.88 13.30 6.88
CA ASP A 7 -5.47 13.66 7.10
C ASP A 7 -5.02 13.22 8.50
N GLN A 8 -5.88 13.37 9.51
CA GLN A 8 -5.62 12.90 10.88
C GLN A 8 -5.50 11.38 10.95
N LEU A 9 -6.29 10.64 10.16
CA LEU A 9 -6.14 9.19 10.02
C LEU A 9 -4.78 8.82 9.38
N LEU A 10 -4.37 9.53 8.34
CA LEU A 10 -3.09 9.27 7.66
C LEU A 10 -1.87 9.51 8.57
N GLU A 11 -1.94 10.45 9.50
CA GLU A 11 -0.88 10.68 10.50
C GLU A 11 -0.64 9.48 11.42
N ARG A 12 -1.61 8.56 11.55
CA ARG A 12 -1.46 7.31 12.30
C ARG A 12 -0.65 6.25 11.54
N VAL A 13 -0.35 6.46 10.27
CA VAL A 13 0.50 5.55 9.48
C VAL A 13 1.91 6.11 9.38
N THR A 14 2.89 5.29 9.71
CA THR A 14 4.31 5.65 9.61
C THR A 14 5.04 4.74 8.64
N ARG A 15 6.06 5.29 7.99
CA ARG A 15 7.05 4.55 7.21
C ARG A 15 8.41 4.82 7.82
N ASP A 16 9.05 3.77 8.33
CA ASP A 16 10.40 3.84 8.87
C ASP A 16 11.23 2.75 8.18
N PRO A 17 12.28 3.09 7.39
CA PRO A 17 13.15 2.10 6.76
C PRO A 17 13.73 1.06 7.74
N ALA A 18 13.92 1.42 9.01
CA ALA A 18 14.42 0.53 10.05
C ALA A 18 13.35 -0.45 10.58
N ILE A 19 12.07 -0.22 10.29
CA ILE A 19 10.94 -1.03 10.75
C ILE A 19 10.28 -1.72 9.57
N GLN A 20 10.13 -3.05 9.63
CA GLN A 20 9.42 -3.83 8.61
C GLN A 20 9.89 -3.56 7.16
N LEU A 21 11.18 -3.27 6.96
CA LEU A 21 11.76 -2.94 5.66
C LEU A 21 11.11 -1.69 5.01
N GLY A 22 10.73 -0.69 5.79
CA GLY A 22 10.12 0.54 5.28
C GLY A 22 8.65 0.43 4.91
N ARG A 23 8.01 -0.71 5.18
CA ARG A 23 6.58 -0.89 4.91
C ARG A 23 5.74 0.08 5.76
N PRO A 24 4.61 0.57 5.24
CA PRO A 24 3.67 1.36 6.05
C PRO A 24 3.13 0.52 7.21
N VAL A 25 3.25 1.04 8.42
CA VAL A 25 2.79 0.42 9.68
C VAL A 25 1.95 1.41 10.48
N ILE A 26 1.08 0.89 11.35
CA ILE A 26 0.37 1.73 12.33
C ILE A 26 1.37 2.25 13.38
N ARG A 27 1.37 3.56 13.61
CA ARG A 27 2.26 4.26 14.55
C ARG A 27 2.17 3.65 15.94
N GLY A 28 3.32 3.42 16.57
CA GLY A 28 3.38 2.80 17.90
C GLY A 28 3.19 1.28 17.89
N THR A 29 3.02 0.67 16.72
CA THR A 29 2.92 -0.78 16.55
C THR A 29 3.95 -1.29 15.53
N ARG A 30 4.02 -2.60 15.36
CA ARG A 30 4.72 -3.24 14.23
C ARG A 30 3.74 -3.84 13.20
N VAL A 31 2.46 -3.45 13.27
CA VAL A 31 1.41 -4.04 12.44
C VAL A 31 1.40 -3.36 11.07
N PRO A 32 1.69 -4.08 9.96
CA PRO A 32 1.68 -3.49 8.63
C PRO A 32 0.26 -3.15 8.18
N VAL A 33 0.10 -2.04 7.45
CA VAL A 33 -1.18 -1.66 6.84
C VAL A 33 -1.73 -2.80 5.97
N ALA A 34 -0.85 -3.42 5.18
CA ALA A 34 -1.22 -4.56 4.32
C ALA A 34 -1.76 -5.76 5.11
N ARG A 35 -1.33 -5.97 6.37
CA ARG A 35 -1.83 -7.06 7.21
C ARG A 35 -3.29 -6.81 7.62
N ILE A 36 -3.61 -5.58 7.99
CA ILE A 36 -4.96 -5.15 8.38
C ILE A 36 -5.91 -5.28 7.19
N VAL A 37 -5.53 -4.68 6.04
CA VAL A 37 -6.34 -4.76 4.82
C VAL A 37 -6.53 -6.21 4.37
N GLY A 38 -5.48 -7.02 4.40
CA GLY A 38 -5.55 -8.45 4.06
C GLY A 38 -6.46 -9.24 5.00
N ALA A 39 -6.42 -8.97 6.31
CA ALA A 39 -7.30 -9.61 7.28
C ALA A 39 -8.77 -9.24 7.04
N LEU A 40 -9.07 -7.96 6.83
CA LEU A 40 -10.42 -7.51 6.48
C LEU A 40 -10.92 -8.16 5.19
N SER A 41 -10.06 -8.27 4.16
CA SER A 41 -10.42 -8.96 2.91
C SER A 41 -10.68 -10.46 3.09
N ALA A 42 -10.08 -11.07 4.12
CA ALA A 42 -10.31 -12.47 4.49
C ALA A 42 -11.55 -12.65 5.39
N GLY A 43 -12.28 -11.58 5.70
CA GLY A 43 -13.51 -11.62 6.50
C GLY A 43 -13.31 -11.35 7.98
N ALA A 44 -12.11 -10.94 8.44
CA ALA A 44 -11.91 -10.55 9.82
C ALA A 44 -12.75 -9.32 10.19
N SER A 45 -13.31 -9.36 11.40
CA SER A 45 -14.04 -8.26 12.00
C SER A 45 -13.10 -7.23 12.62
N HIS A 46 -13.63 -6.04 12.91
CA HIS A 46 -12.86 -5.04 13.65
C HIS A 46 -12.55 -5.51 15.07
N ALA A 47 -13.46 -6.27 15.70
CA ALA A 47 -13.25 -6.80 17.05
C ALA A 47 -12.04 -7.74 17.11
N GLU A 48 -11.94 -8.68 16.18
CA GLU A 48 -10.79 -9.60 16.08
C GLU A 48 -9.48 -8.84 15.83
N LEU A 49 -9.50 -7.81 14.98
CA LEU A 49 -8.30 -6.99 14.76
C LEU A 49 -7.84 -6.24 16.01
N ARG A 50 -8.77 -5.75 16.82
CA ARG A 50 -8.43 -5.10 18.10
C ARG A 50 -7.89 -6.11 19.11
N GLU A 51 -8.45 -7.32 19.15
CA GLU A 51 -8.00 -8.38 20.05
C GLU A 51 -6.62 -8.92 19.66
N ASP A 52 -6.43 -9.30 18.40
CA ASP A 52 -5.21 -9.93 17.91
C ASP A 52 -4.01 -8.98 17.90
N TYR A 53 -4.25 -7.69 17.62
CA TYR A 53 -3.19 -6.72 17.33
C TYR A 53 -3.17 -5.53 18.29
N GLY A 54 -4.11 -5.43 19.23
CA GLY A 54 -4.20 -4.31 20.18
C GLY A 54 -4.53 -2.97 19.50
N LEU A 55 -5.18 -3.01 18.34
CA LEU A 55 -5.54 -1.82 17.57
C LEU A 55 -6.78 -1.12 18.16
N VAL A 56 -6.96 0.16 17.79
CA VAL A 56 -8.24 0.85 17.95
C VAL A 56 -8.91 1.08 16.59
N ASP A 57 -10.18 1.48 16.58
CA ASP A 57 -10.94 1.67 15.33
C ASP A 57 -10.32 2.73 14.43
N GLU A 58 -9.70 3.76 15.00
CA GLU A 58 -8.96 4.78 14.26
C GLU A 58 -7.75 4.20 13.51
N ASP A 59 -7.11 3.14 14.03
CA ASP A 59 -6.00 2.48 13.34
C ASP A 59 -6.47 1.68 12.13
N ILE A 60 -7.61 1.00 12.28
CA ILE A 60 -8.22 0.24 11.20
C ILE A 60 -8.67 1.21 10.10
N ARG A 61 -9.33 2.31 10.48
CA ARG A 61 -9.71 3.39 9.56
C ARG A 61 -8.49 4.05 8.91
N ALA A 62 -7.39 4.23 9.63
CA ALA A 62 -6.14 4.74 9.09
C ALA A 62 -5.51 3.81 8.04
N ALA A 63 -5.52 2.50 8.29
CA ALA A 63 -5.06 1.51 7.33
C ALA A 63 -5.86 1.58 6.02
N LEU A 64 -7.20 1.68 6.11
CA LEU A 64 -8.09 1.82 4.96
C LEU A 64 -7.90 3.15 4.23
N ALA A 65 -7.79 4.26 4.96
CA ALA A 65 -7.55 5.58 4.38
C ALA A 65 -6.20 5.63 3.63
N PHE A 66 -5.17 5.00 4.19
CA PHE A 66 -3.87 4.88 3.55
C PHE A 66 -3.91 4.01 2.28
N ALA A 67 -4.63 2.90 2.33
CA ALA A 67 -4.81 2.03 1.16
C ALA A 67 -5.54 2.77 0.03
N ALA A 68 -6.64 3.46 0.34
CA ALA A 68 -7.40 4.27 -0.62
C ALA A 68 -6.51 5.35 -1.26
N LYS A 69 -5.79 6.15 -0.44
CA LYS A 69 -4.85 7.16 -0.95
C LYS A 69 -3.78 6.55 -1.85
N THR A 70 -3.23 5.40 -1.47
CA THR A 70 -2.19 4.73 -2.25
C THR A 70 -2.74 4.28 -3.61
N LEU A 71 -3.97 3.78 -3.67
CA LEU A 71 -4.62 3.39 -4.92
C LEU A 71 -4.90 4.60 -5.81
N ASP A 72 -5.37 5.72 -5.24
CA ASP A 72 -5.60 6.97 -5.97
C ASP A 72 -4.31 7.53 -6.59
N GLU A 73 -3.17 7.35 -5.92
CA GLU A 73 -1.84 7.82 -6.36
C GLU A 73 -1.09 6.81 -7.22
N THR A 74 -1.61 5.59 -7.41
CA THR A 74 -0.92 4.55 -8.17
C THR A 74 -1.10 4.78 -9.67
N GLU A 75 0.00 5.09 -10.36
CA GLU A 75 0.03 5.07 -11.82
C GLU A 75 0.24 3.64 -12.33
N ILE A 76 -0.65 3.19 -13.21
CA ILE A 76 -0.53 1.88 -13.84
C ILE A 76 0.30 2.03 -15.13
N HIS A 77 1.55 1.57 -15.08
CA HIS A 77 2.38 1.48 -16.28
C HIS A 77 2.17 0.13 -16.96
N THR A 78 1.65 0.16 -18.18
CA THR A 78 1.63 -1.01 -19.05
C THR A 78 2.99 -1.18 -19.69
N LEU A 79 3.58 -2.37 -19.57
CA LEU A 79 4.69 -2.72 -20.46
C LEU A 79 4.14 -2.79 -21.90
N PRO A 80 4.88 -2.26 -22.89
CA PRO A 80 4.49 -2.45 -24.29
C PRO A 80 4.39 -3.96 -24.54
N ALA A 81 3.28 -4.39 -25.15
CA ALA A 81 3.20 -5.73 -25.72
C ALA A 81 4.43 -5.90 -26.61
N ALA A 82 5.23 -6.93 -26.35
CA ALA A 82 6.58 -7.11 -26.90
C ALA A 82 6.67 -6.55 -28.32
N ALA A 83 7.46 -5.50 -28.50
CA ALA A 83 7.74 -4.97 -29.83
C ALA A 83 8.15 -6.15 -30.70
N ASN A 84 7.41 -6.38 -31.79
CA ASN A 84 7.56 -7.57 -32.63
C ASN A 84 9.04 -7.82 -32.91
N LEU A 85 9.52 -9.03 -32.60
CA LEU A 85 10.91 -9.48 -32.75
C LEU A 85 11.42 -9.50 -34.22
N GLN A 86 10.70 -8.87 -35.15
CA GLN A 86 11.08 -8.78 -36.55
C GLN A 86 11.92 -7.54 -36.89
N GLU A 87 12.02 -6.53 -36.02
CA GLU A 87 12.75 -5.29 -36.35
C GLU A 87 14.23 -5.28 -35.92
N VAL A 88 14.63 -6.18 -35.02
CA VAL A 88 16.04 -6.30 -34.57
C VAL A 88 16.96 -7.00 -35.59
N ALA A 89 16.39 -7.69 -36.59
CA ALA A 89 17.17 -8.44 -37.58
C ALA A 89 17.58 -7.60 -38.82
N ALA A 90 17.13 -6.35 -38.94
CA ALA A 90 17.45 -5.49 -40.09
C ALA A 90 18.73 -4.64 -39.90
N ALA A 91 19.37 -4.68 -38.73
CA ALA A 91 20.55 -3.86 -38.43
C ALA A 91 21.90 -4.59 -38.57
N GLU A 92 21.92 -5.91 -38.82
CA GLU A 92 23.16 -6.70 -38.95
C GLU A 92 23.37 -7.20 -40.39
N GLY A 93 23.40 -6.29 -41.35
CA GLY A 93 23.53 -6.64 -42.76
C GLY A 93 24.04 -5.51 -43.65
N SER A 94 25.13 -4.84 -43.26
CA SER A 94 25.97 -4.08 -44.20
C SER A 94 27.40 -4.03 -43.67
N GLY A 95 28.15 -5.08 -43.97
CA GLY A 95 29.60 -5.19 -43.78
C GLY A 95 30.17 -6.17 -44.79
#